data_AF-A0A6V8NPB5-F1
#
_entry.id   AF-A0A6V8NPB5-F1
#
_cell.length_a   1.000
_cell.length_b   1.000
_cell.length_c   1.000
_cell.angle_alpha   90.00
_cell.angle_beta   90.00
_cell.angle_gamma   90.00
#
_symmetry.space_group_name_H-M   'P 1'
#
loop_
_entity.id
_entity.type
_entity.pdbx_description
1 polymer ?
#
loop_
_entity_poly.entity_id
_entity_poly.type
_entity_poly.pdbx_seq_one_letter_code
_entity_poly.pdbx_strand_id
1 'polypeptide(L)' 'MRTYYFNAKVILDSPLHIGSGEGNDYVDSLIIRDVNGEPFIPGTSLCGLMASLAKDRLGL' A
#
# COMPACT_ATOMS: atom_id res chain seq x y z
N MET A 1 -10.17 -13.31 -22.86
CA MET A 1 -9.18 -12.92 -21.82
C MET A 1 -9.59 -13.60 -20.52
N ARG A 2 -8.70 -14.37 -19.89
CA ARG A 2 -9.03 -15.15 -18.68
C ARG A 2 -8.54 -14.40 -17.46
N THR A 3 -9.43 -14.12 -16.52
CA THR A 3 -9.11 -13.40 -15.28
C THR A 3 -8.80 -14.41 -14.18
N TYR A 4 -7.72 -14.17 -13.43
CA TYR A 4 -7.36 -14.94 -12.25
C TYR A 4 -7.48 -14.05 -11.02
N TYR A 5 -8.08 -14.57 -9.94
CA TYR A 5 -8.25 -13.85 -8.68
C TYR A 5 -7.33 -14.46 -7.63
N PHE A 6 -6.59 -13.60 -6.94
CA PHE A 6 -5.71 -13.99 -5.84
C PHE A 6 -6.23 -13.36 -4.54
N ASN A 7 -6.37 -14.17 -3.50
CA ASN A 7 -6.67 -13.73 -2.15
C ASN A 7 -5.59 -14.26 -1.21
N ALA A 8 -5.00 -13.37 -0.43
CA ALA A 8 -3.93 -13.71 0.50
C ALA A 8 -3.99 -12.79 1.73
N LYS A 9 -3.47 -13.28 2.85
CA LYS A 9 -3.28 -12.49 4.07
C LYS A 9 -1.86 -11.94 4.11
N VAL A 10 -1.75 -10.62 4.25
CA VAL A 10 -0.47 -9.95 4.50
C VAL A 10 -0.27 -9.86 6.01
N ILE A 11 0.86 -10.34 6.50
CA ILE A 11 1.26 -10.23 7.91
C ILE A 11 2.47 -9.30 7.96
N LEU A 12 2.44 -8.35 8.89
CA LEU A 12 3.51 -7.39 9.06
C LEU A 12 4.55 -7.94 10.04
N ASP A 13 5.77 -8.15 9.57
CA ASP A 13 6.90 -8.54 10.42
C ASP A 13 7.53 -7.34 11.14
N SER A 14 7.17 -6.13 10.74
CA SER A 14 7.59 -4.86 11.34
C SER A 14 6.50 -3.79 11.21
N PRO A 15 6.57 -2.69 11.98
CA PRO A 15 5.61 -1.58 11.85
C PRO A 15 5.58 -1.02 10.42
N LEU A 16 4.38 -0.74 9.91
CA LEU A 16 4.12 -0.17 8.58
C LEU A 16 3.49 1.21 8.71
N HIS A 17 4.04 2.19 7.98
CA HIS A 17 3.43 3.50 7.79
C HIS A 17 3.03 3.68 6.32
N ILE A 18 1.79 4.11 6.10
CA ILE A 18 1.29 4.52 4.78
C ILE A 18 0.66 5.90 4.96
N GLY A 19 1.33 6.91 4.43
CA GLY A 19 0.86 8.28 4.47
C GLY A 19 -0.37 8.50 3.59
N SER A 20 -1.30 9.34 4.04
CA SER A 20 -2.43 9.83 3.24
C SER A 20 -2.02 10.90 2.22
N GLY A 21 -0.78 11.41 2.31
CA GLY A 21 -0.36 12.62 1.60
C GLY A 21 -0.83 13.91 2.26
N GLU A 22 -1.56 13.82 3.38
CA GLU A 22 -2.00 14.94 4.19
C GLU A 22 -1.21 15.01 5.51
N GLY A 23 -0.99 16.23 5.98
CA GLY A 23 -0.40 16.52 7.29
C GLY A 23 -1.32 17.41 8.12
N ASN A 24 -0.97 17.61 9.38
CA ASN A 24 -1.59 18.62 10.24
C ASN A 24 -0.53 19.30 11.12
N ASP A 25 -0.96 20.18 12.02
CA ASP A 25 -0.05 20.94 12.90
C ASP A 25 0.82 20.09 13.84
N TYR A 26 0.52 18.79 13.97
CA TYR A 26 1.17 17.85 14.90
C TYR A 26 1.95 16.74 14.21
N VAL A 27 1.59 16.36 12.98
CA VAL A 27 2.21 15.27 12.23
C VAL A 27 2.29 15.57 10.74
N ASP A 28 3.49 15.39 10.19
CA ASP A 28 3.80 15.65 8.78
C ASP A 28 3.11 14.68 7.81
N SER A 29 2.75 13.48 8.28
CA SER A 29 2.12 12.47 7.44
C SER A 29 1.15 11.59 8.22
N LEU A 30 -0.14 11.87 8.04
CA LEU A 30 -1.22 11.09 8.63
C LEU A 30 -1.28 9.67 8.03
N ILE A 31 -1.61 8.68 8.86
CA ILE A 31 -1.86 7.31 8.39
C ILE A 31 -3.16 7.31 7.59
N ILE A 32 -3.12 6.73 6.38
CA ILE A 32 -4.32 6.55 5.56
C ILE A 32 -5.29 5.57 6.22
N ARG A 33 -6.58 5.93 6.23
CA ARG A 33 -7.66 5.17 6.88
C ARG A 33 -8.84 5.01 5.93
N ASP A 34 -9.58 3.93 6.11
CA ASP A 34 -10.82 3.69 5.38
C ASP A 34 -11.98 4.54 5.95
N VAL A 35 -13.18 4.34 5.41
CA VAL A 35 -14.40 5.05 5.86
C VAL A 35 -14.79 4.75 7.31
N ASN A 36 -14.28 3.66 7.89
CA ASN A 36 -14.50 3.28 9.28
C ASN A 36 -13.38 3.78 10.21
N GLY A 37 -12.35 4.42 9.66
CA GLY A 37 -11.19 4.90 10.41
C GLY A 37 -10.07 3.87 10.59
N GLU A 38 -10.16 2.71 9.94
CA GLU A 38 -9.17 1.64 10.06
C GLU A 38 -8.02 1.83 9.05
N PRO A 39 -6.75 1.66 9.46
CA PRO A 39 -5.62 1.69 8.54
C PRO A 39 -5.71 0.61 7.47
N PHE A 40 -5.38 0.94 6.23
CA PHE A 40 -5.36 -0.03 5.13
C PHE A 40 -4.22 0.22 4.15
N ILE A 41 -3.94 -0.79 3.31
CA ILE A 41 -3.01 -0.68 2.19
C ILE A 41 -3.81 -0.39 0.91
N PRO A 42 -3.68 0.79 0.28
CA PRO A 42 -4.36 1.06 -0.98
C PRO A 42 -3.91 0.09 -2.09
N GLY A 43 -4.86 -0.37 -2.91
CA GLY A 43 -4.55 -1.26 -4.04
C GLY A 43 -3.61 -0.61 -5.07
N THR A 44 -3.68 0.71 -5.21
CA THR A 44 -2.76 1.50 -6.06
C THR A 44 -1.34 1.50 -5.52
N SER A 45 -1.16 1.62 -4.20
CA SER A 45 0.15 1.51 -3.55
C SER A 45 0.77 0.12 -3.75
N LEU A 46 -0.02 -0.95 -3.60
CA LEU A 46 0.43 -2.32 -3.85
C LEU A 46 0.80 -2.54 -5.32
N CYS A 47 0.00 -2.01 -6.25
CA CYS A 47 0.27 -2.07 -7.69
C CYS A 47 1.58 -1.35 -8.05
N GLY A 48 1.78 -0.14 -7.54
CA GLY A 48 3.01 0.63 -7.75
C GLY A 48 4.25 -0.10 -7.23
N LEU A 49 4.16 -0.70 -6.03
CA LEU A 49 5.23 -1.50 -5.46
C LEU A 49 5.55 -2.74 -6.32
N MET A 50 4.54 -3.49 -6.74
CA MET A 50 4.72 -4.67 -7.60
C MET A 50 5.36 -4.28 -8.95
N ALA A 51 4.91 -3.18 -9.56
CA ALA A 51 5.45 -2.68 -10.82
C ALA A 51 6.92 -2.22 -10.68
N SER A 52 7.26 -1.49 -9.61
CA SER A 52 8.64 -1.08 -9.32
C SER A 52 9.53 -2.31 -9.12
N LEU A 53 9.09 -3.27 -8.31
CA LEU A 53 9.82 -4.50 -8.04
C LEU A 53 10.05 -5.32 -9.32
N ALA A 54 9.06 -5.38 -10.20
CA ALA A 54 9.15 -6.08 -11.47
C ALA A 54 10.21 -5.42 -12.37
N LYS A 55 10.23 -4.09 -12.47
CA LYS A 55 11.25 -3.37 -13.24
C LYS A 55 12.65 -3.66 -12.71
N ASP A 56 12.84 -3.54 -11.40
CA ASP A 56 14.13 -3.72 -10.76
C ASP A 56 14.65 -5.16 -10.91
N ARG A 57 13.77 -6.17 -10.78
CA ARG A 57 14.17 -7.58 -10.80
C ARG A 57 14.16 -8.24 -12.17
N LEU A 58 13.37 -7.74 -13.11
CA LEU A 58 13.19 -8.33 -14.44
C LEU A 58 13.87 -7.51 -15.54
N GLY A 59 14.43 -6.33 -15.21
CA GLY A 59 15.14 -5.47 -16.16
C GLY A 59 14.22 -4.84 -17.22
N LEU A 60 13.00 -4.46 -16.81
CA LEU A 60 11.99 -3.82 -17.67
C LEU A 60 12.12 -2.29 -17.67
#